data_AF-K7YUE1-F1
#
_entry.id   AF-K7YUE1-F1
#
_cell.length_a   1.000
_cell.length_b   1.000
_cell.length_c   1.000
_cell.angle_alpha   90.00
_cell.angle_beta   90.00
_cell.angle_gamma   90.00
#
_symmetry.space_group_name_H-M   'P 1'
#
loop_
_entity.id
_entity.type
_entity.pdbx_description
1 polymer ?
#
loop_
_entity_poly.entity_id
_entity_poly.type
_entity_poly.pdbx_seq_one_letter_code
_entity_poly.pdbx_strand_id
1 'polypeptide(L)'
;MNRFLKPLLPLLLAATAVSCIKTPELEEEENPSSLAQVQDSLSEAWGSADPMTMTPNDFLLQQTFRKIETGEDRMLLQEGITISKKEERTNDWLYTYLYQTESLTSDGNTQQSTREDHRSVTKAEPAMEVFARGPKLKGEISAKADDLQMSLGFERLIGLAYACQLTSDQMKICTETLGYDSCEVKCSNLQVTEEMRPAPDLMKTQANCGGLANCTMKVKTVSFDWAAYYKKGETTEKQKVNYSISITPDLPFFSRVTDYCYRALAQAGSQKALVTVCTRLKNYKPGGT
;
A
#
# COMPACT_ATOMS: atom_id res chain seq x y z
N MET A 1 58.88 29.08 48.86
CA MET A 1 57.95 29.92 48.07
C MET A 1 58.71 30.53 46.91
N ASN A 2 58.69 29.87 45.74
CA ASN A 2 59.12 30.46 44.48
C ASN A 2 58.63 29.60 43.30
N ARG A 3 57.98 30.30 42.35
CA ARG A 3 57.87 30.09 40.89
C ARG A 3 58.16 28.71 40.30
N PHE A 4 57.24 28.23 39.46
CA PHE A 4 57.55 27.87 38.06
C PHE A 4 56.29 28.01 37.18
N LEU A 5 56.31 28.98 36.26
CA LEU A 5 55.49 29.01 35.06
C LEU A 5 55.89 27.84 34.14
N LYS A 6 54.93 27.26 33.41
CA LYS A 6 55.07 26.82 32.01
C LYS A 6 53.67 26.58 31.37
N PRO A 7 53.57 26.58 30.02
CA PRO A 7 52.50 27.27 29.29
C PRO A 7 51.67 26.32 28.41
N LEU A 8 50.74 26.90 27.63
CA LEU A 8 50.12 26.37 26.40
C LEU A 8 49.21 25.14 26.52
N LEU A 9 47.90 25.35 26.28
CA LEU A 9 47.24 24.72 25.12
C LEU A 9 45.89 25.40 24.83
N PRO A 10 45.72 26.08 23.68
CA PRO A 10 44.43 26.44 23.13
C PRO A 10 44.00 25.33 22.17
N LEU A 11 43.10 24.42 22.57
CA LEU A 11 42.55 23.44 21.62
C LEU A 11 41.27 22.81 22.18
N LEU A 12 40.12 23.33 21.75
CA LEU A 12 39.17 22.61 20.91
C LEU A 12 37.88 23.46 20.86
N LEU A 13 37.81 24.33 19.86
CA LEU A 13 36.53 24.58 19.22
C LEU A 13 36.04 23.22 18.69
N ALA A 14 35.19 22.55 19.45
CA ALA A 14 34.28 21.54 18.93
C ALA A 14 33.19 22.27 18.12
N ALA A 15 33.60 22.91 17.03
CA ALA A 15 32.71 23.38 15.99
C ALA A 15 32.16 22.12 15.32
N THR A 16 31.01 21.68 15.81
CA THR A 16 29.87 21.25 14.98
C THR A 16 30.29 20.55 13.69
N ALA A 17 30.75 19.30 13.81
CA ALA A 17 30.55 18.34 12.74
C ALA A 17 29.04 18.11 12.63
N VAL A 18 28.34 19.07 12.02
CA VAL A 18 27.01 18.86 11.44
C VAL A 18 27.30 17.89 10.30
N SER A 19 27.35 16.61 10.63
CA SER A 19 27.33 15.54 9.65
C SER A 19 26.11 15.81 8.80
N CYS A 20 26.33 16.29 7.57
CA CYS A 20 25.32 16.34 6.54
C CYS A 20 24.88 14.90 6.30
N ILE A 21 23.93 14.42 7.13
CA ILE A 21 23.19 13.20 6.85
C ILE A 21 22.46 13.53 5.55
N LYS A 22 22.99 12.99 4.45
CA LYS A 22 22.39 13.15 3.13
C LYS A 22 20.96 12.67 3.27
N THR A 23 20.00 13.55 3.01
CA THR A 23 18.58 13.19 3.02
C THR A 23 18.44 11.97 2.11
N PRO A 24 17.81 10.88 2.57
CA PRO A 24 17.59 9.73 1.71
C PRO A 24 16.79 10.20 0.49
N GLU A 25 17.35 9.96 -0.70
CA GLU A 25 16.74 10.32 -1.97
C GLU A 25 16.03 9.09 -2.54
N LEU A 26 14.78 9.26 -2.98
CA LEU A 26 14.18 8.30 -3.90
C LEU A 26 14.89 8.44 -5.24
N GLU A 27 15.14 7.32 -5.93
CA GLU A 27 15.82 7.32 -7.25
C GLU A 27 15.21 8.38 -8.18
N GLU A 28 16.04 9.21 -8.80
CA GLU A 28 15.54 10.36 -9.59
C GLU A 28 15.32 10.03 -11.06
N GLU A 29 15.90 8.93 -11.56
CA GLU A 29 15.71 8.51 -12.95
C GLU A 29 14.26 8.06 -13.15
N GLU A 30 13.55 8.74 -14.06
CA GLU A 30 12.15 8.44 -14.39
C GLU A 30 12.08 7.86 -15.80
N ASN A 31 11.72 6.58 -15.91
CA ASN A 31 11.30 5.97 -17.17
C ASN A 31 9.78 6.02 -17.25
N PRO A 32 9.17 6.97 -18.00
CA PRO A 32 7.73 7.19 -17.96
C PRO A 32 6.94 5.92 -18.31
N SER A 33 5.84 5.70 -17.59
CA SER A 33 4.91 4.60 -17.83
C SER A 33 3.52 5.19 -18.06
N SER A 34 2.87 4.77 -19.14
CA SER A 34 1.51 5.23 -19.43
C SER A 34 0.50 4.59 -18.48
N LEU A 35 -0.65 5.24 -18.30
CA LEU A 35 -1.78 4.69 -17.54
C LEU A 35 -2.17 3.30 -18.05
N ALA A 36 -2.23 3.12 -19.37
CA ALA A 36 -2.58 1.83 -19.99
C ALA A 36 -1.58 0.73 -19.62
N GLN A 37 -0.27 1.00 -19.65
CA GLN A 37 0.75 0.02 -19.27
C GLN A 37 0.60 -0.44 -17.81
N VAL A 38 0.30 0.49 -16.90
CA VAL A 38 0.05 0.16 -15.48
C VAL A 38 -1.24 -0.67 -15.34
N GLN A 39 -2.32 -0.27 -16.00
CA GLN A 39 -3.60 -0.99 -15.99
C GLN A 39 -3.47 -2.41 -16.54
N ASP A 40 -2.82 -2.56 -17.69
CA ASP A 40 -2.62 -3.86 -18.35
C ASP A 40 -1.76 -4.77 -17.48
N SER A 41 -0.68 -4.25 -16.89
CA SER A 41 0.19 -5.05 -15.99
C SER A 41 -0.54 -5.53 -14.74
N LEU A 42 -1.35 -4.67 -14.13
CA LEU A 42 -2.14 -5.03 -12.94
C LEU A 42 -3.27 -6.00 -13.28
N SER A 43 -3.93 -5.82 -14.42
CA SER A 43 -4.94 -6.73 -14.96
C SER A 43 -4.35 -8.12 -15.24
N GLU A 44 -3.22 -8.18 -15.93
CA GLU A 44 -2.54 -9.43 -16.26
C GLU A 44 -2.02 -10.15 -15.01
N ALA A 45 -1.59 -9.39 -13.99
CA ALA A 45 -1.20 -9.93 -12.70
C ALA A 45 -2.41 -10.48 -11.92
N TRP A 46 -3.57 -9.84 -12.02
CA TRP A 46 -4.82 -10.29 -11.39
C TRP A 46 -5.40 -11.57 -12.02
N GLY A 47 -5.40 -11.63 -13.36
CA GLY A 47 -5.99 -12.72 -14.13
C GLY A 47 -7.53 -12.73 -14.09
N SER A 48 -8.13 -13.91 -14.23
CA SER A 48 -9.56 -14.09 -14.45
C SER A 48 -10.38 -14.37 -13.17
N ALA A 49 -9.97 -13.84 -12.02
CA ALA A 49 -10.67 -14.08 -10.76
C ALA A 49 -12.07 -13.45 -10.77
N ASP A 50 -13.11 -14.23 -10.48
CA ASP A 50 -14.48 -13.72 -10.40
C ASP A 50 -14.84 -13.34 -8.94
N PRO A 51 -15.19 -12.06 -8.66
CA PRO A 51 -15.64 -11.66 -7.32
C PRO A 51 -16.87 -12.43 -6.82
N MET A 52 -17.66 -13.00 -7.73
CA MET A 52 -18.83 -13.80 -7.37
C MET A 52 -18.49 -15.16 -6.77
N THR A 53 -17.22 -15.57 -6.80
CA THR A 53 -16.74 -16.79 -6.15
C THR A 53 -16.58 -16.67 -4.64
N MET A 54 -16.63 -15.44 -4.09
CA MET A 54 -16.58 -15.22 -2.65
C MET A 54 -17.79 -15.86 -1.95
N THR A 55 -17.58 -16.45 -0.77
CA THR A 55 -18.59 -17.18 0.00
C THR A 55 -18.59 -16.77 1.48
N PRO A 56 -19.73 -16.93 2.19
CA PRO A 56 -19.73 -16.78 3.64
C PRO A 56 -18.70 -17.68 4.32
N ASN A 57 -18.03 -17.14 5.33
CA ASN A 57 -16.90 -17.70 6.08
C ASN A 57 -15.56 -17.73 5.33
N ASP A 58 -15.46 -17.16 4.13
CA ASP A 58 -14.14 -16.80 3.59
C ASP A 58 -13.44 -15.87 4.57
N PHE A 59 -12.22 -16.23 4.94
CA PHE A 59 -11.42 -15.52 5.93
C PHE A 59 -10.03 -15.24 5.38
N LEU A 60 -9.53 -14.03 5.63
CA LEU A 60 -8.11 -13.73 5.47
C LEU A 60 -7.56 -13.01 6.71
N LEU A 61 -6.27 -13.21 6.94
CA LEU A 61 -5.49 -12.50 7.96
C LEU A 61 -4.35 -11.78 7.25
N GLN A 62 -4.25 -10.47 7.46
CA GLN A 62 -3.14 -9.67 6.99
C GLN A 62 -2.48 -8.89 8.12
N GLN A 63 -1.21 -8.54 7.95
CA GLN A 63 -0.45 -7.73 8.89
C GLN A 63 0.26 -6.61 8.15
N THR A 64 0.17 -5.40 8.68
CA THR A 64 0.82 -4.20 8.17
C THR A 64 2.04 -3.88 9.01
N PHE A 65 3.19 -3.76 8.35
CA PHE A 65 4.48 -3.43 8.94
C PHE A 65 4.95 -2.08 8.41
N ARG A 66 5.66 -1.34 9.25
CA ARG A 66 6.36 -0.12 8.86
C ARG A 66 7.84 -0.25 9.15
N LYS A 67 8.64 0.13 8.18
CA LYS A 67 10.08 0.24 8.27
C LYS A 67 10.51 1.68 8.00
N ILE A 68 11.27 2.25 8.91
CA ILE A 68 12.11 3.41 8.59
C ILE A 68 13.42 2.83 8.06
N GLU A 69 13.97 3.34 6.96
CA GLU A 69 15.05 2.69 6.19
C GLU A 69 16.20 2.08 7.02
N THR A 70 16.62 2.74 8.11
CA THR A 70 17.70 2.30 9.02
C THR A 70 17.24 1.49 10.23
N GLY A 71 15.93 1.27 10.40
CA GLY A 71 15.32 0.60 11.54
C GLY A 71 14.77 -0.79 11.22
N GLU A 72 14.26 -1.44 12.27
CA GLU A 72 13.57 -2.73 12.17
C GLU A 72 12.11 -2.56 11.72
N ASP A 73 11.56 -3.62 11.13
CA ASP A 73 10.14 -3.69 10.79
C ASP A 73 9.31 -3.67 12.08
N ARG A 74 8.43 -2.68 12.22
CA ARG A 74 7.47 -2.60 13.32
C ARG A 74 6.08 -2.96 12.80
N MET A 75 5.45 -3.98 13.39
CA MET A 75 4.05 -4.29 13.13
C MET A 75 3.17 -3.15 13.65
N LEU A 76 2.30 -2.62 12.78
CA LEU A 76 1.39 -1.51 13.09
C LEU A 76 -0.04 -1.99 13.31
N LEU A 77 -0.47 -2.95 12.50
CA LEU A 77 -1.86 -3.38 12.40
C LEU A 77 -1.92 -4.84 11.97
N GLN A 78 -2.77 -5.60 12.64
CA GLN A 78 -3.21 -6.93 12.23
C GLN A 78 -4.70 -6.87 11.94
N GLU A 79 -5.13 -7.46 10.82
CA GLU A 79 -6.52 -7.44 10.38
C GLU A 79 -6.95 -8.85 9.98
N GLY A 80 -7.93 -9.39 10.70
CA GLY A 80 -8.73 -10.54 10.27
C GLY A 80 -9.99 -10.03 9.58
N ILE A 81 -10.29 -10.53 8.38
CA ILE A 81 -11.47 -10.15 7.62
C ILE A 81 -12.24 -11.41 7.26
N THR A 82 -13.51 -11.47 7.68
CA THR A 82 -14.41 -12.59 7.39
C THR A 82 -15.60 -12.10 6.58
N ILE A 83 -15.97 -12.81 5.52
CA ILE A 83 -17.25 -12.58 4.84
C ILE A 83 -18.35 -13.23 5.68
N SER A 84 -19.15 -12.45 6.41
CA SER A 84 -20.21 -13.00 7.26
C SER A 84 -21.49 -13.32 6.49
N LYS A 85 -21.76 -12.58 5.41
CA LYS A 85 -22.99 -12.70 4.64
C LYS A 85 -22.77 -12.40 3.17
N LYS A 86 -23.49 -13.12 2.32
CA LYS A 86 -23.61 -12.87 0.88
C LYS A 86 -25.10 -12.88 0.53
N GLU A 87 -25.61 -11.76 0.05
CA GLU A 87 -27.00 -11.60 -0.37
C GLU A 87 -27.08 -11.39 -1.87
N GLU A 88 -27.92 -12.17 -2.53
CA GLU A 88 -28.25 -11.94 -3.92
C GLU A 88 -29.29 -10.82 -4.04
N ARG A 89 -29.03 -9.83 -4.89
CA ARG A 89 -29.98 -8.77 -5.28
C ARG A 89 -30.18 -8.79 -6.78
N THR A 90 -31.10 -7.98 -7.30
CA THR A 90 -31.44 -8.00 -8.73
C THR A 90 -30.22 -7.73 -9.62
N ASN A 91 -29.41 -6.73 -9.29
CA ASN A 91 -28.31 -6.25 -10.15
C ASN A 91 -26.92 -6.51 -9.56
N ASP A 92 -26.83 -6.85 -8.28
CA ASP A 92 -25.58 -6.99 -7.56
C ASP A 92 -25.64 -8.12 -6.52
N TRP A 93 -24.49 -8.42 -5.94
CA TRP A 93 -24.33 -9.21 -4.74
C TRP A 93 -23.87 -8.29 -3.62
N LEU A 94 -24.59 -8.29 -2.50
CA LEU A 94 -24.16 -7.57 -1.30
C LEU A 94 -23.37 -8.51 -0.40
N TYR A 95 -22.12 -8.17 -0.15
CA TYR A 95 -21.25 -8.85 0.79
C TYR A 95 -21.18 -8.06 2.10
N THR A 96 -21.27 -8.75 3.22
CA THR A 96 -21.02 -8.20 4.57
C THR A 96 -19.71 -8.74 5.08
N TYR A 97 -18.82 -7.84 5.50
CA TYR A 97 -17.48 -8.14 5.98
C TYR A 97 -17.40 -7.79 7.46
N LEU A 98 -16.89 -8.73 8.25
CA LEU A 98 -16.53 -8.54 9.65
C LEU A 98 -15.02 -8.39 9.75
N TYR A 99 -14.59 -7.23 10.21
CA TYR A 99 -13.20 -6.90 10.48
C TYR A 99 -12.93 -7.09 11.96
N GLN A 100 -11.81 -7.73 12.26
CA GLN A 100 -11.22 -7.82 13.59
C GLN A 100 -9.82 -7.25 13.48
N THR A 101 -9.56 -6.17 14.22
CA THR A 101 -8.27 -5.50 14.16
C THR A 101 -7.57 -5.50 15.50
N GLU A 102 -6.25 -5.52 15.43
CA GLU A 102 -5.35 -5.26 16.55
C GLU A 102 -4.30 -4.26 16.06
N SER A 103 -4.27 -3.07 16.65
CA SER A 103 -3.32 -2.01 16.29
C SER A 103 -2.41 -1.67 17.46
N LEU A 104 -1.17 -1.31 17.13
CA LEU A 104 -0.21 -0.84 18.12
C LEU A 104 -0.31 0.68 18.26
N THR A 105 -0.62 1.17 19.45
CA THR A 105 -0.71 2.60 19.74
C THR A 105 0.68 3.25 19.84
N SER A 106 0.72 4.59 19.86
CA SER A 106 1.95 5.36 20.11
C SER A 106 2.67 4.92 21.38
N ASP A 107 1.90 4.54 22.40
CA ASP A 107 2.38 4.21 23.74
C ASP A 107 2.84 2.75 23.87
N GLY A 108 2.78 1.98 22.77
CA GLY A 108 3.16 0.57 22.73
C GLY A 108 2.07 -0.38 23.24
N ASN A 109 0.87 0.12 23.55
CA ASN A 109 -0.27 -0.72 23.91
C ASN A 109 -0.97 -1.27 22.66
N THR A 110 -1.64 -2.41 22.80
CA THR A 110 -2.48 -3.00 21.75
C THR A 110 -3.93 -2.56 21.93
N GLN A 111 -4.55 -2.07 20.87
CA GLN A 111 -5.99 -1.79 20.83
C GLN A 111 -6.67 -2.76 19.88
N GLN A 112 -7.73 -3.41 20.35
CA GLN A 112 -8.55 -4.29 19.54
C GLN A 112 -9.86 -3.60 19.15
N SER A 113 -10.34 -3.88 17.94
CA SER A 113 -11.62 -3.37 17.46
C SER A 113 -12.30 -4.37 16.54
N THR A 114 -13.62 -4.27 16.46
CA THR A 114 -14.44 -5.02 15.50
C THR A 114 -15.31 -4.06 14.73
N ARG A 115 -15.42 -4.25 13.41
CA ARG A 115 -16.27 -3.45 12.53
C ARG A 115 -17.01 -4.33 11.55
N GLU A 116 -18.24 -3.96 11.23
CA GLU A 116 -18.96 -4.49 10.09
C GLU A 116 -18.94 -3.49 8.93
N ASP A 117 -18.82 -3.99 7.71
CA ASP A 117 -18.90 -3.16 6.50
C ASP A 117 -19.57 -3.93 5.37
N HIS A 118 -20.11 -3.20 4.39
CA HIS A 118 -20.81 -3.80 3.26
C HIS A 118 -20.23 -3.34 1.92
N ARG A 119 -20.12 -4.26 0.95
CA ARG A 119 -19.75 -3.95 -0.44
C ARG A 119 -20.71 -4.62 -1.40
N SER A 120 -21.14 -3.87 -2.42
CA SER A 120 -21.89 -4.40 -3.55
C SER A 120 -20.94 -4.74 -4.69
N VAL A 121 -21.16 -5.89 -5.33
CA VAL A 121 -20.50 -6.25 -6.60
C VAL A 121 -21.56 -6.48 -7.66
N THR A 122 -21.51 -5.71 -8.75
CA THR A 122 -22.49 -5.78 -9.84
C THR A 122 -22.40 -7.10 -10.61
N LYS A 123 -23.54 -7.74 -10.92
CA LYS A 123 -23.63 -9.02 -11.64
C LYS A 123 -23.17 -8.97 -13.10
N ALA A 124 -23.26 -7.80 -13.74
CA ALA A 124 -23.00 -7.63 -15.17
C ALA A 124 -21.51 -7.36 -15.51
N GLU A 125 -20.65 -7.20 -14.51
CA GLU A 125 -19.26 -6.84 -14.74
C GLU A 125 -18.36 -8.05 -14.47
N PRO A 126 -17.72 -8.66 -15.50
CA PRO A 126 -16.50 -9.42 -15.22
C PRO A 126 -15.54 -8.49 -14.47
N ALA A 127 -14.69 -9.03 -13.59
CA ALA A 127 -13.77 -8.25 -12.75
C ALA A 127 -12.97 -7.16 -13.51
N MET A 128 -12.85 -7.32 -14.83
CA MET A 128 -12.26 -6.42 -15.80
C MET A 128 -13.04 -5.13 -16.10
N GLU A 129 -14.38 -5.11 -16.14
CA GLU A 129 -15.16 -3.87 -16.36
C GLU A 129 -15.09 -2.91 -15.17
N VAL A 130 -14.83 -3.45 -13.96
CA VAL A 130 -14.60 -2.65 -12.76
C VAL A 130 -13.35 -1.77 -12.91
N PHE A 131 -12.33 -2.25 -13.64
CA PHE A 131 -11.13 -1.48 -14.02
C PHE A 131 -11.32 -0.56 -15.23
N ALA A 132 -12.51 -0.50 -15.83
CA ALA A 132 -12.83 0.44 -16.90
C ALA A 132 -13.66 1.64 -16.40
N ARG A 133 -14.42 1.48 -15.31
CA ARG A 133 -15.38 2.50 -14.83
C ARG A 133 -14.81 3.54 -13.88
N GLY A 134 -13.58 3.34 -13.39
CA GLY A 134 -12.90 4.26 -12.47
C GLY A 134 -13.59 4.29 -11.09
N PRO A 135 -12.88 4.15 -9.97
CA PRO A 135 -13.50 4.43 -8.69
C PRO A 135 -13.96 5.89 -8.68
N LYS A 136 -15.25 6.13 -8.42
CA LYS A 136 -15.74 7.46 -8.02
C LYS A 136 -15.21 7.71 -6.61
N LEU A 137 -13.95 8.14 -6.51
CA LEU A 137 -13.31 8.52 -5.26
C LEU A 137 -14.06 9.73 -4.70
N LYS A 138 -14.94 9.49 -3.72
CA LYS A 138 -15.50 10.53 -2.87
C LYS A 138 -14.54 10.74 -1.70
N GLY A 139 -13.81 11.85 -1.70
CA GLY A 139 -13.01 12.28 -0.54
C GLY A 139 -11.58 12.67 -0.89
N GLU A 140 -10.99 13.48 -0.01
CA GLU A 140 -9.70 14.17 -0.11
C GLU A 140 -8.57 13.33 -0.70
N ILE A 141 -7.78 13.96 -1.57
CA ILE A 141 -6.50 13.44 -2.06
C ILE A 141 -5.50 13.53 -0.90
N SER A 142 -5.59 12.60 0.05
CA SER A 142 -4.43 12.28 0.87
C SER A 142 -3.58 11.30 0.06
N ALA A 143 -2.27 11.50 0.05
CA ALA A 143 -1.39 10.39 -0.30
C ALA A 143 -1.78 9.25 0.64
N LYS A 144 -2.13 8.07 0.09
CA LYS A 144 -2.48 6.86 0.87
C LYS A 144 -1.37 6.37 1.82
N ALA A 145 -0.34 7.17 2.05
CA ALA A 145 0.74 6.95 2.97
C ALA A 145 0.32 6.97 4.46
N ASP A 146 -0.88 7.46 4.78
CA ASP A 146 -1.48 7.36 6.12
C ASP A 146 -2.65 6.36 6.17
N ASP A 147 -2.83 5.55 5.12
CA ASP A 147 -3.99 4.68 4.93
C ASP A 147 -3.88 3.41 5.80
N LEU A 148 -4.02 3.61 7.12
CA LEU A 148 -4.46 2.56 8.06
C LEU A 148 -5.95 2.23 7.87
N GLN A 149 -6.62 2.78 6.85
CA GLN A 149 -7.98 2.40 6.54
C GLN A 149 -7.98 0.98 5.97
N MET A 150 -8.81 0.15 6.58
CA MET A 150 -9.03 -1.23 6.19
C MET A 150 -9.55 -1.26 4.75
N SER A 151 -8.71 -1.72 3.84
CA SER A 151 -8.98 -1.82 2.40
C SER A 151 -8.75 -3.25 1.95
N LEU A 152 -9.67 -3.76 1.12
CA LEU A 152 -9.56 -5.10 0.56
C LEU A 152 -8.48 -5.12 -0.52
N GLY A 153 -7.85 -6.28 -0.74
CA GLY A 153 -6.78 -6.41 -1.71
C GLY A 153 -7.16 -5.94 -3.12
N PHE A 154 -8.35 -6.31 -3.60
CA PHE A 154 -8.84 -5.89 -4.92
C PHE A 154 -9.14 -4.37 -4.99
N GLU A 155 -9.52 -3.74 -3.88
CA GLU A 155 -9.74 -2.29 -3.83
C GLU A 155 -8.40 -1.54 -3.97
N ARG A 156 -7.34 -2.06 -3.34
CA ARG A 156 -5.98 -1.52 -3.49
C ARG A 156 -5.50 -1.65 -4.94
N LEU A 157 -5.75 -2.80 -5.56
CA LEU A 157 -5.43 -3.03 -6.97
C LEU A 157 -6.12 -2.02 -7.88
N ILE A 158 -7.44 -1.83 -7.71
CA ILE A 158 -8.20 -0.83 -8.47
C ILE A 158 -7.65 0.58 -8.22
N GLY A 159 -7.32 0.92 -6.98
CA GLY A 159 -6.69 2.20 -6.65
C GLY A 159 -5.37 2.43 -7.41
N LEU A 160 -4.52 1.39 -7.51
CA LEU A 160 -3.27 1.47 -8.26
C LEU A 160 -3.50 1.57 -9.78
N ALA A 161 -4.49 0.85 -10.32
CA ALA A 161 -4.82 0.87 -11.75
C ALA A 161 -5.21 2.26 -12.24
N TYR A 162 -5.66 3.14 -11.34
CA TYR A 162 -6.01 4.52 -11.65
C TYR A 162 -5.10 5.55 -11.00
N ALA A 163 -4.03 5.13 -10.34
CA ALA A 163 -3.13 6.04 -9.64
C ALA A 163 -2.49 7.07 -10.58
N CYS A 164 -2.27 6.69 -11.84
CA CYS A 164 -1.63 7.54 -12.86
C CYS A 164 -2.61 8.51 -13.55
N GLN A 165 -3.88 8.52 -13.15
CA GLN A 165 -4.91 9.39 -13.73
C GLN A 165 -5.22 10.55 -12.78
N LEU A 166 -5.17 11.77 -13.31
CA LEU A 166 -5.68 12.96 -12.63
C LEU A 166 -7.08 13.27 -13.14
N THR A 167 -8.09 13.13 -12.29
CA THR A 167 -9.49 13.40 -12.66
C THR A 167 -9.79 14.90 -12.66
N SER A 168 -10.89 15.30 -13.32
CA SER A 168 -11.36 16.69 -13.29
C SER A 168 -11.65 17.19 -11.88
N ASP A 169 -12.21 16.33 -11.01
CA ASP A 169 -12.53 16.66 -9.64
C ASP A 169 -11.24 16.86 -8.81
N GLN A 170 -10.24 16.01 -9.04
CA GLN A 170 -8.94 16.16 -8.40
C GLN A 170 -8.21 17.43 -8.85
N MET A 171 -8.29 17.76 -10.14
CA MET A 171 -7.77 19.02 -10.67
C MET A 171 -8.48 20.21 -10.02
N LYS A 172 -9.81 20.15 -9.90
CA LYS A 172 -10.61 21.19 -9.25
C LYS A 172 -10.21 21.40 -7.79
N ILE A 173 -10.04 20.32 -7.02
CA ILE A 173 -9.55 20.40 -5.63
C ILE A 173 -8.16 21.05 -5.61
N CYS A 174 -7.25 20.63 -6.48
CA CYS A 174 -5.90 21.18 -6.58
C CYS A 174 -5.92 22.71 -6.82
N THR A 175 -6.71 23.17 -7.79
CA THR A 175 -6.68 24.58 -8.20
C THR A 175 -7.55 25.46 -7.31
N GLU A 176 -8.78 25.04 -7.01
CA GLU A 176 -9.76 25.87 -6.32
C GLU A 176 -9.66 25.76 -4.79
N THR A 177 -9.31 24.58 -4.26
CA THR A 177 -9.26 24.35 -2.81
C THR A 177 -7.85 24.57 -2.25
N LEU A 178 -6.83 24.02 -2.92
CA LEU A 178 -5.44 24.11 -2.46
C LEU A 178 -4.70 25.34 -2.99
N GLY A 179 -5.24 26.02 -4.01
CA GLY A 179 -4.67 27.25 -4.56
C GLY A 179 -3.33 27.05 -5.27
N TYR A 180 -3.16 25.90 -5.94
CA TYR A 180 -2.10 25.66 -6.92
C TYR A 180 -2.56 26.12 -8.31
N ASP A 181 -1.63 26.47 -9.18
CA ASP A 181 -1.93 26.86 -10.57
C ASP A 181 -2.21 25.63 -11.44
N SER A 182 -1.51 24.52 -11.17
CA SER A 182 -1.71 23.25 -11.86
C SER A 182 -1.21 22.08 -11.02
N CYS A 183 -1.83 20.92 -11.21
CA CYS A 183 -1.33 19.65 -10.74
C CYS A 183 -1.07 18.70 -11.90
N GLU A 184 -0.04 17.87 -11.77
CA GLU A 184 0.24 16.78 -12.71
C GLU A 184 0.56 15.51 -11.93
N VAL A 185 0.13 14.36 -12.45
CA VAL A 185 0.43 13.03 -11.90
C VAL A 185 1.13 12.21 -12.96
N LYS A 186 2.25 11.58 -12.60
CA LYS A 186 3.03 10.70 -13.48
C LYS A 186 3.28 9.37 -12.81
N CYS A 187 3.25 8.32 -13.63
CA CYS A 187 3.81 7.03 -13.26
C CYS A 187 5.08 6.77 -14.06
N SER A 188 6.04 6.10 -13.43
CA SER A 188 7.33 5.77 -14.05
C SER A 188 7.91 4.50 -13.46
N ASN A 189 8.97 3.97 -14.07
CA ASN A 189 9.73 2.82 -13.56
C ASN A 189 8.86 1.59 -13.30
N LEU A 190 7.88 1.34 -14.19
CA LEU A 190 7.06 0.14 -14.13
C LEU A 190 7.92 -1.11 -14.30
N GLN A 191 7.79 -2.02 -13.35
CA GLN A 191 8.44 -3.33 -13.34
C GLN A 191 7.40 -4.40 -13.03
N VAL A 192 7.51 -5.52 -13.74
CA VAL A 192 6.71 -6.72 -13.49
C VAL A 192 7.68 -7.88 -13.30
N THR A 193 7.61 -8.53 -12.15
CA THR A 193 8.42 -9.72 -11.86
C THR A 193 7.50 -10.89 -11.54
N GLU A 194 8.00 -12.10 -11.78
CA GLU A 194 7.29 -13.34 -11.47
C GLU A 194 8.23 -14.29 -10.73
N GLU A 195 7.75 -14.88 -9.64
CA GLU A 195 8.52 -15.84 -8.85
C GLU A 195 7.61 -16.88 -8.19
N MET A 196 8.21 -18.03 -7.83
CA MET A 196 7.57 -19.02 -6.97
C MET A 196 7.94 -18.73 -5.52
N ARG A 197 6.94 -18.50 -4.67
CA ARG A 197 7.13 -18.24 -3.24
C ARG A 197 6.55 -19.38 -2.39
N PRO A 198 7.16 -19.72 -1.24
CA PRO A 198 6.53 -20.62 -0.29
C PRO A 198 5.27 -19.96 0.29
N ALA A 199 4.27 -20.77 0.61
CA ALA A 199 3.08 -20.31 1.31
C ALA A 199 3.45 -19.65 2.67
N PRO A 200 2.67 -18.68 3.16
CA PRO A 200 2.83 -18.13 4.51
C PRO A 200 2.79 -19.23 5.58
N ASP A 201 3.52 -19.05 6.68
CA ASP A 201 3.68 -20.09 7.69
C ASP A 201 2.36 -20.56 8.30
N LEU A 202 1.40 -19.66 8.53
CA LEU A 202 0.08 -20.06 9.04
C LEU A 202 -0.70 -20.89 8.01
N MET A 203 -0.53 -20.64 6.71
CA MET A 203 -1.16 -21.45 5.66
C MET A 203 -0.53 -22.84 5.57
N LYS A 204 0.78 -22.98 5.81
CA LYS A 204 1.46 -24.28 5.87
C LYS A 204 0.92 -25.20 6.97
N THR A 205 0.39 -24.62 8.06
CA THR A 205 -0.20 -25.41 9.15
C THR A 205 -1.59 -25.96 8.85
N GLN A 206 -2.23 -25.49 7.77
CA GLN A 206 -3.55 -25.95 7.37
C GLN A 206 -3.48 -27.27 6.61
N ALA A 207 -4.60 -28.01 6.62
CA ALA A 207 -4.75 -29.19 5.77
C ALA A 207 -4.51 -28.83 4.30
N ASN A 208 -3.73 -29.64 3.59
CA ASN A 208 -3.34 -29.42 2.19
C ASN A 208 -2.80 -28.00 1.91
N CYS A 209 -2.17 -27.35 2.88
CA CYS A 209 -1.60 -26.01 2.74
C CYS A 209 -2.60 -24.91 2.32
N GLY A 210 -3.86 -25.05 2.71
CA GLY A 210 -4.93 -24.15 2.26
C GLY A 210 -5.30 -24.34 0.79
N GLY A 211 -5.02 -25.52 0.21
CA GLY A 211 -5.30 -25.87 -1.19
C GLY A 211 -4.15 -25.59 -2.16
N LEU A 212 -3.02 -25.07 -1.69
CA LEU A 212 -1.86 -24.76 -2.53
C LEU A 212 -1.05 -26.02 -2.88
N ALA A 213 -0.81 -26.23 -4.19
CA ALA A 213 0.05 -27.29 -4.67
C ALA A 213 1.49 -27.12 -4.13
N ASN A 214 2.05 -28.17 -3.54
CA ASN A 214 3.40 -28.20 -2.97
C ASN A 214 3.69 -27.09 -1.94
N CYS A 215 2.66 -26.49 -1.32
CA CYS A 215 2.83 -25.33 -0.44
C CYS A 215 3.58 -24.15 -1.08
N THR A 216 3.43 -23.97 -2.39
CA THR A 216 4.02 -22.87 -3.13
C THR A 216 2.96 -22.11 -3.90
N MET A 217 3.22 -20.84 -4.17
CA MET A 217 2.36 -19.96 -4.95
C MET A 217 3.19 -19.22 -5.99
N LYS A 218 2.66 -19.16 -7.21
CA LYS A 218 3.17 -18.32 -8.28
C LYS A 218 2.72 -16.89 -8.01
N VAL A 219 3.68 -15.99 -7.84
CA VAL A 219 3.41 -14.59 -7.54
C VAL A 219 3.91 -13.72 -8.67
N LYS A 220 3.02 -12.84 -9.15
CA LYS A 220 3.37 -11.70 -9.98
C LYS A 220 3.41 -10.43 -9.13
N THR A 221 4.51 -9.70 -9.21
CA THR A 221 4.68 -8.42 -8.51
C THR A 221 4.74 -7.31 -9.54
N VAL A 222 3.88 -6.30 -9.36
CA VAL A 222 3.87 -5.08 -10.17
C VAL A 222 4.32 -3.93 -9.28
N SER A 223 5.35 -3.22 -9.69
CA SER A 223 5.84 -2.03 -8.99
C SER A 223 6.05 -0.87 -9.94
N PHE A 224 5.80 0.35 -9.46
CA PHE A 224 6.02 1.57 -10.21
C PHE A 224 6.14 2.77 -9.26
N ASP A 225 6.78 3.82 -9.74
CA ASP A 225 6.85 5.10 -9.07
C ASP A 225 5.65 5.96 -9.47
N TRP A 226 4.99 6.54 -8.48
CA TRP A 226 3.97 7.55 -8.63
C TRP A 226 4.54 8.91 -8.16
N ALA A 227 4.40 9.94 -8.98
CA ALA A 227 4.84 11.28 -8.67
C ALA A 227 3.72 12.29 -8.93
N ALA A 228 3.43 13.13 -7.94
CA ALA A 228 2.56 14.29 -8.08
C ALA A 228 3.41 15.58 -8.06
N TYR A 229 3.10 16.46 -9.01
CA TYR A 229 3.75 17.75 -9.20
C TYR A 229 2.71 18.85 -8.96
N TYR A 230 2.97 19.71 -7.98
CA TYR A 230 2.10 20.82 -7.60
C TYR A 230 2.80 22.14 -7.93
N LYS A 231 2.22 22.93 -8.83
CA LYS A 231 2.84 24.18 -9.29
C LYS A 231 2.15 25.39 -8.69
N LYS A 232 2.94 26.35 -8.19
CA LYS A 232 2.47 27.66 -7.71
C LYS A 232 3.49 28.75 -8.06
N GLY A 233 3.13 29.60 -9.02
CA GLY A 233 4.04 30.52 -9.69
C GLY A 233 5.21 29.77 -10.33
N GLU A 234 6.42 30.11 -9.91
CA GLU A 234 7.67 29.47 -10.36
C GLU A 234 8.05 28.24 -9.52
N THR A 235 7.38 28.02 -8.39
CA THR A 235 7.70 26.91 -7.49
C THR A 235 6.97 25.64 -7.91
N THR A 236 7.67 24.50 -7.90
CA THR A 236 7.08 23.17 -8.11
C THR A 236 7.41 22.30 -6.91
N GLU A 237 6.38 21.85 -6.19
CA GLU A 237 6.51 20.80 -5.17
C GLU A 237 6.33 19.44 -5.83
N LYS A 238 7.21 18.49 -5.48
CA LYS A 238 7.14 17.10 -5.94
C LYS A 238 6.91 16.17 -4.75
N GLN A 239 5.90 15.32 -4.88
CA GLN A 239 5.67 14.20 -3.97
C GLN A 239 5.88 12.90 -4.74
N LYS A 240 6.67 11.97 -4.20
CA LYS A 240 6.99 10.70 -4.86
C LYS A 240 6.72 9.53 -3.91
N VAL A 241 6.08 8.49 -4.44
CA VAL A 241 5.77 7.24 -3.76
C VAL A 241 6.11 6.09 -4.70
N ASN A 242 6.88 5.11 -4.23
CA ASN A 242 7.05 3.84 -4.93
C ASN A 242 5.97 2.87 -4.45
N TYR A 243 5.17 2.32 -5.35
CA TYR A 243 4.19 1.27 -5.05
C TYR A 243 4.70 -0.09 -5.50
N SER A 244 4.35 -1.13 -4.74
CA SER A 244 4.55 -2.53 -5.12
C SER A 244 3.36 -3.36 -4.66
N ILE A 245 2.77 -4.15 -5.55
CA ILE A 245 1.69 -5.07 -5.23
C ILE A 245 2.02 -6.46 -5.77
N SER A 246 1.87 -7.46 -4.91
CA SER A 246 2.13 -8.87 -5.24
C SER A 246 0.82 -9.64 -5.24
N ILE A 247 0.56 -10.35 -6.33
CA ILE A 247 -0.71 -11.01 -6.62
C ILE A 247 -0.42 -12.46 -7.01
N THR A 248 -1.26 -13.38 -6.57
CA THR A 248 -1.19 -14.78 -7.00
C THR A 248 -2.53 -15.26 -7.56
N PRO A 249 -2.54 -15.88 -8.75
CA PRO A 249 -3.73 -16.51 -9.30
C PRO A 249 -4.09 -17.82 -8.60
N ASP A 250 -3.16 -18.37 -7.79
CA ASP A 250 -3.33 -19.65 -7.08
C ASP A 250 -4.25 -19.51 -5.85
N LEU A 251 -4.61 -18.28 -5.48
CA LEU A 251 -5.56 -17.98 -4.42
C LEU A 251 -6.92 -17.53 -5.00
N PRO A 252 -8.01 -17.75 -4.25
CA PRO A 252 -9.33 -17.26 -4.64
C PRO A 252 -9.42 -15.73 -4.54
N PHE A 253 -10.43 -15.15 -5.19
CA PHE A 253 -10.58 -13.71 -5.41
C PHE A 253 -10.26 -12.86 -4.16
N PHE A 254 -10.82 -13.24 -3.01
CA PHE A 254 -10.72 -12.47 -1.77
C PHE A 254 -9.29 -12.34 -1.23
N SER A 255 -8.43 -13.34 -1.44
CA SER A 255 -7.07 -13.42 -0.86
C SER A 255 -5.94 -13.36 -1.89
N ARG A 256 -6.22 -12.97 -3.14
CA ARG A 256 -5.21 -12.91 -4.22
C ARG A 256 -4.05 -11.96 -3.97
N VAL A 257 -4.29 -10.85 -3.28
CA VAL A 257 -3.23 -9.90 -2.94
C VAL A 257 -2.45 -10.45 -1.76
N THR A 258 -1.19 -10.78 -2.00
CA THR A 258 -0.27 -11.36 -1.00
C THR A 258 0.55 -10.29 -0.31
N ASP A 259 0.95 -9.24 -1.04
CA ASP A 259 1.65 -8.09 -0.47
C ASP A 259 1.18 -6.80 -1.15
N TYR A 260 1.08 -5.73 -0.37
CA TYR A 260 0.92 -4.37 -0.87
C TYR A 260 1.86 -3.48 -0.08
N CYS A 261 2.79 -2.84 -0.75
CA CYS A 261 3.78 -1.96 -0.17
C CYS A 261 3.76 -0.59 -0.84
N TYR A 262 4.04 0.44 -0.04
CA TYR A 262 4.48 1.72 -0.58
C TYR A 262 5.71 2.23 0.17
N ARG A 263 6.56 2.98 -0.52
CA ARG A 263 7.75 3.62 0.03
C ARG A 263 7.75 5.10 -0.33
N ALA A 264 7.80 5.96 0.69
CA ALA A 264 7.69 7.41 0.54
C ALA A 264 8.50 8.16 1.60
N LEU A 265 8.84 9.41 1.32
CA LEU A 265 9.41 10.30 2.33
C LEU A 265 8.30 10.78 3.27
N ALA A 266 8.44 10.48 4.56
CA ALA A 266 7.56 10.96 5.61
C ALA A 266 8.27 11.98 6.50
N GLN A 267 7.51 12.93 7.04
CA GLN A 267 8.02 13.90 8.01
C GLN A 267 8.08 13.25 9.40
N ALA A 268 9.25 13.28 10.03
CA ALA A 268 9.49 12.81 11.39
C ALA A 268 10.14 13.93 12.21
N GLY A 269 9.31 14.72 12.90
CA GLY A 269 9.77 15.95 13.56
C GLY A 269 10.25 16.97 12.53
N SER A 270 11.50 17.43 12.65
CA SER A 270 12.12 18.35 11.68
C SER A 270 12.82 17.67 10.51
N GLN A 271 12.92 16.33 10.51
CA GLN A 271 13.65 15.57 9.49
C GLN A 271 12.68 14.80 8.58
N LYS A 272 13.10 14.55 7.34
CA LYS A 272 12.43 13.61 6.44
C LYS A 272 13.10 12.24 6.56
N ALA A 273 12.29 11.19 6.66
CA ALA A 273 12.76 9.83 6.69
C ALA A 273 12.06 9.02 5.60
N LEU A 274 12.78 8.09 5.00
CA LEU A 274 12.22 7.19 4.02
C LEU A 274 11.53 6.04 4.75
N VAL A 275 10.22 5.94 4.54
CA VAL A 275 9.34 5.01 5.22
C VAL A 275 8.77 4.05 4.20
N THR A 276 8.86 2.75 4.50
CA THR A 276 8.18 1.69 3.76
C THR A 276 7.08 1.13 4.63
N VAL A 277 5.86 1.04 4.11
CA VAL A 277 4.74 0.37 4.77
C VAL A 277 4.28 -0.76 3.88
N CYS A 278 4.15 -1.96 4.45
CA CYS A 278 3.78 -3.17 3.73
C CYS A 278 2.67 -3.90 4.48
N THR A 279 1.54 -4.14 3.83
CA THR A 279 0.53 -5.11 4.26
C THR A 279 0.80 -6.45 3.60
N ARG A 280 0.92 -7.51 4.40
CA ARG A 280 1.23 -8.86 3.93
C ARG A 280 0.15 -9.85 4.37
N LEU A 281 -0.30 -10.70 3.44
CA LEU A 281 -1.16 -11.83 3.73
C LEU A 281 -0.39 -12.82 4.61
N LYS A 282 -1.00 -13.18 5.74
CA LYS A 282 -0.46 -14.15 6.70
C LYS A 282 -1.23 -15.45 6.69
N ASN A 283 -2.53 -15.37 6.45
CA ASN A 283 -3.38 -16.54 6.40
C ASN A 283 -4.57 -16.33 5.47
N TYR A 284 -5.09 -17.41 4.93
CA TYR A 284 -6.38 -17.44 4.22
C TYR A 284 -7.06 -18.77 4.52
N LYS A 285 -8.39 -18.75 4.70
CA LYS A 285 -9.20 -19.96 4.80
C LYS A 285 -10.46 -19.80 3.93
N PRO A 286 -10.76 -20.77 3.04
CA PRO A 286 -12.00 -20.76 2.29
C PRO A 286 -13.22 -21.02 3.18
N GLY A 287 -14.32 -20.34 2.86
CA GLY A 287 -15.64 -20.68 3.38
C GLY A 287 -16.10 -22.04 2.87
N GLY A 288 -16.86 -22.77 3.70
CA GLY A 288 -17.53 -24.01 3.28
C GLY A 288 -16.71 -25.30 3.33
N THR A 289 -15.49 -25.28 3.89
CA THR A 289 -14.69 -26.48 4.25
C THR A 289 -14.67 -26.70 5.76
#